data_AF-A0A2V8XX84-F1
#
_entry.id   AF-A0A2V8XX84-F1
#
_cell.length_a   1.000
_cell.length_b   1.000
_cell.length_c   1.000
_cell.angle_alpha   90.00
_cell.angle_beta   90.00
_cell.angle_gamma   90.00
#
_symmetry.space_group_name_H-M   'P 1'
#
loop_
_entity.id
_entity.type
_entity.pdbx_description
1 polymer ?
#
loop_
_entity_poly.entity_id
_entity_poly.type
_entity_poly.pdbx_seq_one_letter_code
_entity_poly.pdbx_strand_id
1 'polypeptide(L)' 'MGHTTKGRLTTPLIWENGKHRPASWEEALDSVAAGFRAQVEKQGPRTFGMFSCSKTTNELNLQLV' A
#
# COMPACT_ATOMS: atom_id res chain seq x y z
N MET A 1 -19.25 -13.69 19.07
CA MET A 1 -18.25 -14.71 18.66
C MET A 1 -17.75 -14.35 17.29
N GLY A 2 -16.49 -13.93 17.16
CA GLY A 2 -15.93 -13.38 15.92
C GLY A 2 -15.76 -14.46 14.85
N HIS A 3 -16.45 -14.31 13.73
CA HIS A 3 -16.08 -15.00 12.50
C HIS A 3 -14.77 -14.39 11.98
N THR A 4 -13.62 -14.91 12.43
CA THR A 4 -12.37 -14.71 11.70
C THR A 4 -12.48 -15.49 10.40
N THR A 5 -12.83 -14.78 9.32
CA THR A 5 -12.79 -15.31 7.97
C THR A 5 -11.35 -15.78 7.72
N LYS A 6 -11.14 -17.10 7.59
CA LYS A 6 -9.82 -17.67 7.28
C LYS A 6 -9.28 -16.96 6.03
N GLY A 7 -8.10 -16.33 6.14
CA GLY A 7 -7.45 -15.62 5.04
C GLY A 7 -7.49 -14.08 5.08
N ARG A 8 -8.09 -13.45 6.09
CA ARG A 8 -7.98 -11.99 6.25
C ARG A 8 -6.55 -11.60 6.64
N LEU A 9 -5.91 -10.73 5.85
CA LEU A 9 -4.67 -10.08 6.22
C LEU A 9 -4.94 -9.01 7.27
N THR A 10 -4.23 -9.07 8.39
CA THR A 10 -4.41 -8.14 9.54
C THR A 10 -3.16 -7.32 9.84
N THR A 11 -2.05 -7.59 9.15
CA THR A 11 -0.80 -6.84 9.29
C THR A 11 -0.26 -6.47 7.92
N PRO A 12 0.46 -5.35 7.81
CA PRO A 12 1.22 -5.03 6.61
C PRO A 12 2.25 -6.13 6.30
N LEU A 13 2.51 -6.33 5.00
CA LEU A 13 3.49 -7.28 4.50
C LEU A 13 4.44 -6.56 3.53
N ILE A 14 5.75 -6.72 3.72
CA ILE A 14 6.78 -6.21 2.82
C ILE A 14 7.37 -7.39 2.04
N TRP A 15 7.53 -7.24 0.74
CA TRP A 15 8.21 -8.21 -0.12
C TRP A 15 9.72 -7.97 -0.10
N GLU A 16 10.47 -8.96 0.39
CA GLU A 16 11.92 -8.88 0.53
C GLU A 16 12.54 -10.27 0.35
N ASN A 17 13.64 -10.36 -0.41
CA ASN A 17 14.37 -11.61 -0.61
C ASN A 17 13.49 -12.79 -1.07
N GLY A 18 12.52 -12.51 -1.95
CA GLY A 18 11.63 -13.52 -2.53
C GLY A 18 10.51 -14.02 -1.62
N LYS A 19 10.26 -13.37 -0.47
CA LYS A 19 9.16 -13.72 0.45
C LYS A 19 8.47 -12.48 1.02
N HIS A 20 7.21 -12.63 1.41
CA HIS A 20 6.51 -11.62 2.21
C HIS A 20 6.86 -11.80 3.69
N ARG A 21 7.26 -10.72 4.36
CA ARG A 21 7.41 -10.68 5.82
C ARG A 21 6.45 -9.66 6.44
N PRO A 22 5.91 -9.93 7.64
CA PRO A 22 5.20 -8.91 8.41
C PRO A 22 6.07 -7.70 8.72
N ALA A 23 5.45 -6.52 8.79
CA ALA A 23 6.09 -5.25 9.12
C ALA A 23 5.17 -4.40 10.02
N SER A 24 5.74 -3.41 10.69
CA SER A 24 4.93 -2.38 11.36
C SER A 24 4.28 -1.44 10.35
N TRP A 25 3.29 -0.66 10.78
CA TRP A 25 2.66 0.33 9.91
C TRP A 25 3.64 1.44 9.51
N GLU A 26 4.48 1.88 10.45
CA GLU A 26 5.50 2.90 10.23
C GLU A 26 6.51 2.42 9.17
N GLU A 27 7.06 1.22 9.33
CA GLU A 27 8.00 0.64 8.38
C GLU A 27 7.38 0.47 6.99
N ALA A 28 6.14 -0.01 6.92
CA ALA A 28 5.46 -0.22 5.65
C ALA A 28 5.21 1.11 4.91
N LEU A 29 4.76 2.14 5.62
CA LEU A 29 4.50 3.46 5.04
C LEU A 29 5.80 4.14 4.59
N ASP A 30 6.86 4.05 5.40
CA ASP A 30 8.18 4.60 5.04
C ASP A 30 8.76 3.91 3.80
N SER A 31 8.62 2.58 3.72
CA SER A 31 9.07 1.80 2.56
C SER A 31 8.35 2.24 1.27
N VAL A 32 7.03 2.41 1.31
CA VAL A 32 6.24 2.88 0.17
C VAL A 32 6.63 4.30 -0.23
N ALA A 33 6.76 5.21 0.74
CA ALA A 33 7.12 6.60 0.48
C ALA A 33 8.54 6.73 -0.11
N ALA A 34 9.50 5.93 0.38
CA ALA A 34 10.85 5.86 -0.20
C ALA A 34 10.82 5.35 -1.64
N GLY A 35 10.03 4.31 -1.92
CA GLY A 35 9.84 3.77 -3.27
C GLY A 35 9.31 4.82 -4.26
N PHE A 36 8.26 5.56 -3.89
CA PHE A 36 7.71 6.61 -4.74
C PHE A 36 8.71 7.74 -4.99
N ARG A 37 9.40 8.24 -3.94
CA ARG A 37 10.42 9.28 -4.10
C ARG A 37 11.52 8.86 -5.06
N ALA A 38 12.01 7.63 -4.93
CA ALA A 38 13.06 7.10 -5.81
C ALA A 38 12.62 7.01 -7.28
N GLN A 39 11.36 6.66 -7.57
CA GLN A 39 10.86 6.65 -8.96
C GLN A 39 10.67 8.07 -9.50
N VAL A 40 10.11 8.98 -8.69
CA VAL A 40 9.91 10.37 -9.08
C VAL A 40 11.24 11.06 -9.39
N GLU A 41 12.28 10.81 -8.59
CA GLU A 41 13.62 11.34 -8.84
C GLU A 41 14.20 10.83 -10.18
N LYS A 42 13.93 9.56 -10.53
CA LYS A 42 14.47 8.92 -11.75
C LYS A 42 13.71 9.26 -13.03
N GLN A 43 12.38 9.38 -12.97
CA GLN A 43 11.50 9.43 -14.14
C GLN A 43 10.56 10.65 -14.15
N GLY A 44 10.62 11.48 -13.12
CA GLY A 44 9.75 12.63 -12.94
C GLY A 44 8.40 12.29 -12.29
N PRO A 45 7.59 13.32 -11.96
CA PRO A 45 6.38 13.17 -11.14
C PRO A 45 5.24 12.40 -11.80
N ARG A 46 5.28 12.15 -13.11
CA ARG A 46 4.25 11.40 -13.86
C ARG A 46 4.54 9.89 -13.95
N THR A 47 5.51 9.39 -13.18
CA THR A 47 5.96 7.99 -13.20
C THR A 47 4.98 7.01 -12.56
N PHE A 48 4.11 7.49 -11.67
CA PHE A 48 3.13 6.64 -10.97
C PHE A 48 1.69 7.08 -11.26
N GLY A 49 0.77 6.15 -11.05
CA GLY A 49 -0.67 6.36 -11.11
C GLY A 49 -1.37 5.61 -10.00
N MET A 50 -2.64 5.93 -9.77
CA MET A 50 -3.43 5.37 -8.68
C MET A 50 -4.70 4.74 -9.23
N PHE A 51 -5.11 3.61 -8.64
CA PHE A 51 -6.35 2.93 -9.00
C PHE A 51 -7.37 3.08 -7.88
N SER A 52 -8.59 3.50 -8.25
CA SER A 52 -9.73 3.59 -7.35
C SER A 52 -10.51 2.27 -7.30
N CYS A 53 -11.28 2.04 -6.23
CA CYS A 53 -12.15 0.89 -6.09
C CYS A 53 -13.62 1.33 -5.94
N SER A 54 -14.53 0.80 -6.75
CA SER A 54 -15.97 1.09 -6.61
C SER A 54 -16.61 0.50 -5.34
N LYS A 55 -15.89 -0.35 -4.62
CA LYS A 55 -16.34 -0.98 -3.37
C LYS A 55 -15.85 -0.25 -2.11
N THR A 56 -15.01 0.77 -2.26
CA THR A 56 -14.64 1.67 -1.16
C THR A 56 -15.60 2.86 -1.13
N THR A 57 -15.69 3.55 0.01
CA THR A 57 -16.58 4.71 0.12
C THR A 57 -16.07 5.86 -0.74
N ASN A 58 -16.97 6.79 -1.10
CA ASN A 58 -16.62 7.92 -1.95
C ASN A 58 -15.55 8.82 -1.33
N GLU A 59 -15.53 8.93 0.00
CA GLU A 59 -14.54 9.71 0.75
C GLU A 59 -13.14 9.12 0.62
N LEU A 60 -13.01 7.79 0.61
CA LEU A 60 -11.71 7.15 0.40
C LEU A 60 -11.25 7.30 -1.06
N ASN A 61 -12.18 7.25 -2.01
CA ASN A 61 -11.87 7.47 -3.42
C ASN A 61 -11.49 8.92 -3.74
N LEU A 62 -12.09 9.90 -3.05
CA LEU A 62 -11.75 11.31 -3.19
C LEU A 62 -10.30 11.62 -2.78
N GLN A 63 -9.71 10.84 -1.88
CA GLN A 63 -8.32 11.03 -1.43
C GLN A 63 -7.27 10.60 -2.48
N LEU A 64 -7.71 9.99 -3.59
CA LEU A 64 -6.83 9.53 -4.66
C LEU A 64 -6.59 10.61 -5.75
N VAL A 65 -7.28 11.75 -5.63
CA VAL A 65 -7.32 12.85 -6.63
C VAL A 65 -6.27 13.91 -6.33
#